data_AF-A0A378IP11-F1
#
_entry.id   AF-A0A378IP11-F1
#
_cell.length_a   1.000
_cell.length_b   1.000
_cell.length_c   1.000
_cell.angle_alpha   90.00
_cell.angle_beta   90.00
_cell.angle_gamma   90.00
#
_symmetry.space_group_name_H-M   'P 1'
#
loop_
_entity.id
_entity.type
_entity.pdbx_description
1 polymer ?
#
loop_
_entity_poly.entity_id
_entity_poly.type
_entity_poly.pdbx_seq_one_letter_code
_entity_poly.pdbx_strand_id
1 'polypeptide(L)'
;MPGFFDNLRNWVAMRAPYTSTAGHRNAQRTNAVTQIAGQGLESLNSTAVIPTKFAQFLTSGYALFRHDTHVSEKLIHAIQLLLAGAHTGLAIALLFQEGDCDELTSNVCKAVTLCEFLYQGTLIVGWVPSELSKDPPPAPAPV
;
A
#
# COMPACT_ATOMS: atom_id res chain seq x y z
N MET A 1 -5.26 -18.39 26.60
CA MET A 1 -6.34 -18.48 25.60
C MET A 1 -6.01 -19.61 24.63
N PRO A 2 -6.40 -20.86 24.91
CA PRO A 2 -6.21 -21.96 23.96
C PRO A 2 -7.16 -21.74 22.79
N GLY A 3 -6.67 -21.85 21.55
CA GLY A 3 -7.45 -21.66 20.34
C GLY A 3 -7.28 -20.30 19.63
N PHE A 4 -6.60 -19.31 20.22
CA PHE A 4 -6.27 -18.08 19.48
C PHE A 4 -5.34 -18.38 18.31
N PHE A 5 -4.24 -19.09 18.57
CA PHE A 5 -3.27 -19.48 17.55
C PHE A 5 -3.83 -20.50 16.56
N ASP A 6 -4.75 -21.37 16.99
CA ASP A 6 -5.40 -22.33 16.09
C ASP A 6 -6.45 -21.66 15.20
N ASN A 7 -7.20 -20.67 15.70
CA ASN A 7 -8.08 -19.84 14.88
C ASN A 7 -7.29 -18.99 13.90
N LEU A 8 -6.17 -18.40 14.33
CA LEU A 8 -5.29 -17.61 13.48
C LEU A 8 -4.63 -18.49 12.40
N ARG A 9 -4.17 -19.69 12.79
CA ARG A 9 -3.66 -20.71 11.86
C ARG A 9 -4.74 -21.19 10.90
N ASN A 10 -5.96 -21.45 11.33
CA ASN A 10 -7.04 -21.89 10.46
C ASN A 10 -7.55 -20.77 9.54
N TRP A 11 -7.46 -19.51 9.97
CA TRP A 11 -7.70 -18.34 9.12
C TRP A 11 -6.59 -18.20 8.06
N VAL A 12 -5.34 -18.45 8.43
CA VAL A 12 -4.18 -18.48 7.52
C VAL A 12 -4.17 -19.75 6.63
N ALA A 13 -4.73 -20.87 7.09
CA ALA A 13 -4.72 -22.17 6.44
C ALA A 13 -6.02 -22.51 5.70
N MET A 14 -7.01 -21.61 5.67
CA MET A 14 -8.13 -21.70 4.73
C MET A 14 -7.60 -21.57 3.30
N ARG A 15 -7.35 -22.75 2.73
CA ARG A 15 -7.09 -23.13 1.34
C ARG A 15 -7.52 -22.13 0.27
N ALA A 16 -6.52 -21.69 -0.51
CA ALA A 16 -6.41 -21.43 -1.95
C ALA A 16 -7.65 -21.06 -2.82
N PRO A 17 -7.51 -20.14 -3.81
CA PRO A 17 -6.30 -19.42 -4.20
C PRO A 17 -6.41 -17.93 -3.82
N TYR A 18 -5.32 -17.31 -3.37
CA TYR A 18 -5.21 -15.85 -3.45
C TYR A 18 -4.97 -15.52 -4.93
N THR A 19 -5.93 -15.77 -5.81
CA THR A 19 -5.84 -15.24 -7.16
C THR A 19 -6.11 -13.76 -7.09
N SER A 20 -5.27 -12.99 -7.77
CA SER A 20 -5.35 -11.55 -7.76
C SER A 20 -6.05 -11.04 -8.99
N THR A 21 -6.95 -10.11 -8.71
CA THR A 21 -7.75 -9.41 -9.68
C THR A 21 -6.87 -8.50 -10.52
N ALA A 22 -7.22 -8.32 -11.79
CA ALA A 22 -6.48 -7.41 -12.66
C ALA A 22 -6.47 -5.97 -12.11
N GLY A 23 -7.55 -5.55 -11.45
CA GLY A 23 -7.66 -4.25 -10.77
C GLY A 23 -6.64 -4.08 -9.66
N HIS A 24 -6.55 -5.04 -8.73
CA HIS A 24 -5.57 -4.99 -7.64
C HIS A 24 -4.13 -5.00 -8.16
N ARG A 25 -3.79 -5.92 -9.08
CA ARG A 25 -2.42 -5.98 -9.64
C ARG A 25 -2.02 -4.67 -10.31
N ASN A 26 -2.92 -4.07 -11.09
CA ASN A 26 -2.61 -2.82 -11.77
C ASN A 26 -2.40 -1.68 -10.76
N ALA A 27 -3.26 -1.59 -9.74
CA ALA A 27 -3.09 -0.62 -8.66
C ALA A 27 -1.77 -0.84 -7.89
N GLN A 28 -1.40 -2.09 -7.58
CA GLN A 28 -0.14 -2.40 -6.90
C GLN A 28 1.08 -2.08 -7.76
N ARG A 29 1.05 -2.35 -9.07
CA ARG A 29 2.11 -1.94 -10.00
C ARG A 29 2.26 -0.42 -10.03
N THR A 30 1.16 0.31 -10.14
CA THR A 30 1.19 1.77 -10.09
C THR A 30 1.79 2.25 -8.78
N ASN A 31 1.30 1.74 -7.64
CA ASN A 31 1.84 2.08 -6.32
C ASN A 31 3.34 1.76 -6.18
N ALA A 32 3.80 0.63 -6.72
CA ALA A 32 5.21 0.22 -6.73
C ALA A 32 6.09 1.13 -7.60
N VAL A 33 5.66 1.44 -8.81
CA VAL A 33 6.37 2.38 -9.69
C VAL A 33 6.43 3.77 -9.04
N THR A 34 5.32 4.25 -8.49
CA THR A 34 5.26 5.53 -7.77
C THR A 34 6.15 5.52 -6.53
N GLN A 35 6.26 4.39 -5.83
CA GLN A 35 7.13 4.25 -4.67
C GLN A 35 8.61 4.39 -5.05
N ILE A 36 9.03 3.67 -6.09
CA ILE A 36 10.40 3.71 -6.60
C ILE A 36 10.74 5.10 -7.12
N ALA A 37 9.83 5.72 -7.86
CA ALA A 37 9.98 7.10 -8.30
C ALA A 37 10.10 8.05 -7.10
N GLY A 38 9.24 7.91 -6.09
CA GLY A 38 9.27 8.72 -4.87
C GLY A 38 10.60 8.66 -4.14
N GLN A 39 11.14 7.46 -3.92
CA GLN A 39 12.47 7.28 -3.30
C GLN A 39 13.58 7.92 -4.12
N GLY A 40 13.51 7.82 -5.45
CA GLY A 40 14.44 8.49 -6.35
C GLY A 40 14.36 10.02 -6.24
N LEU A 41 13.16 10.59 -6.18
CA LEU A 41 12.94 12.02 -6.01
C LEU A 41 13.33 12.54 -4.62
N GLU A 42 13.06 11.77 -3.56
CA GLU A 42 13.42 12.10 -2.18
C GLU A 42 14.94 12.30 -2.05
N SER A 43 15.74 11.52 -2.77
CA SER A 43 17.20 11.69 -2.80
C SER A 43 17.67 13.02 -3.41
N LEU A 44 16.82 13.69 -4.18
CA LEU A 44 17.10 15.01 -4.78
C LEU A 44 16.49 16.14 -3.95
N ASN A 45 15.30 15.91 -3.39
CA ASN A 45 14.58 16.86 -2.54
C ASN A 45 13.57 16.11 -1.65
N SER A 46 13.72 16.22 -0.33
CA SER A 46 12.83 15.60 0.66
C SER A 46 11.34 15.96 0.46
N THR A 47 11.05 17.17 0.00
CA THR A 47 9.67 17.63 -0.28
C THR A 47 9.04 16.96 -1.50
N ALA A 48 9.86 16.40 -2.40
CA ALA A 48 9.38 15.75 -3.62
C ALA A 48 8.70 14.40 -3.39
N VAL A 49 8.68 13.90 -2.15
CA VAL A 49 7.92 12.71 -1.74
C VAL A 49 6.41 12.98 -1.59
N ILE A 50 6.00 14.24 -1.40
CA ILE A 50 4.58 14.59 -1.18
C ILE A 50 3.70 14.22 -2.38
N PRO A 51 4.04 14.59 -3.63
CA PRO A 51 3.20 14.26 -4.79
C PRO A 51 3.08 12.76 -5.03
N THR A 52 4.15 11.99 -4.79
CA THR A 52 4.15 10.54 -5.01
C THR A 52 3.27 9.82 -3.99
N LYS A 53 3.33 10.22 -2.73
CA LYS A 53 2.47 9.68 -1.66
C LYS A 53 1.01 10.05 -1.84
N PHE A 54 0.74 11.26 -2.32
CA PHE A 54 -0.60 11.67 -2.69
C PHE A 54 -1.16 10.84 -3.87
N ALA A 55 -0.35 10.57 -4.90
CA ALA A 55 -0.75 9.68 -5.99
C ALA A 55 -1.05 8.25 -5.50
N GLN A 56 -0.27 7.74 -4.55
CA GLN A 56 -0.49 6.44 -3.90
C GLN A 56 -1.78 6.41 -3.07
N PHE A 57 -2.10 7.51 -2.38
CA PHE A 57 -3.37 7.69 -1.68
C PHE A 57 -4.56 7.60 -2.64
N LEU A 58 -4.50 8.33 -3.77
CA LEU A 58 -5.56 8.30 -4.78
C LEU A 58 -5.71 6.92 -5.44
N THR A 59 -4.60 6.29 -5.80
CA THR A 59 -4.59 4.97 -6.45
C THR A 59 -5.19 3.91 -5.54
N SER A 60 -4.78 3.88 -4.27
CA SER A 60 -5.31 2.94 -3.28
C SER A 60 -6.77 3.23 -2.95
N GLY A 61 -7.16 4.51 -2.89
CA GLY A 61 -8.56 4.90 -2.70
C GLY A 61 -9.45 4.45 -3.84
N TYR A 62 -9.04 4.65 -5.08
CA TYR A 62 -9.78 4.15 -6.24
C TYR A 62 -9.90 2.62 -6.22
N ALA A 63 -8.80 1.91 -5.93
CA ALA A 63 -8.79 0.45 -5.88
C ALA A 63 -9.67 -0.13 -4.76
N LEU A 64 -9.83 0.59 -3.64
CA LEU A 64 -10.69 0.21 -2.52
C LEU A 64 -12.18 0.17 -2.91
N PHE A 65 -12.62 1.15 -3.70
CA PHE A 65 -14.02 1.27 -4.15
C PHE A 65 -14.30 0.53 -5.47
N ARG A 66 -13.28 -0.08 -6.07
CA ARG A 66 -13.44 -0.91 -7.25
C ARG A 66 -14.32 -2.13 -6.93
N HIS A 67 -15.21 -2.48 -7.86
CA HIS A 67 -16.20 -3.54 -7.64
C HIS A 67 -15.64 -4.94 -7.95
N ASP A 68 -14.62 -5.01 -8.79
CA ASP A 68 -13.98 -6.23 -9.29
C ASP A 68 -12.83 -6.75 -8.39
N THR A 69 -12.50 -6.06 -7.29
CA THR A 69 -11.44 -6.45 -6.35
C THR A 69 -11.96 -7.30 -5.19
N HIS A 70 -11.16 -8.29 -4.76
CA HIS A 70 -11.51 -9.15 -3.62
C HIS A 70 -11.52 -8.38 -2.30
N VAL A 71 -12.27 -8.86 -1.30
CA VAL A 71 -12.35 -8.21 0.03
C VAL A 71 -10.97 -8.15 0.70
N SER A 72 -10.13 -9.18 0.53
CA SER A 72 -8.76 -9.19 1.04
C SER A 72 -7.87 -8.14 0.37
N GLU A 73 -8.01 -7.95 -0.94
CA GLU A 73 -7.31 -6.92 -1.71
C GLU A 73 -7.75 -5.50 -1.28
N LYS A 74 -9.03 -5.33 -1.00
CA LYS A 74 -9.59 -4.09 -0.45
C LYS A 74 -9.01 -3.76 0.92
N LEU A 75 -8.81 -4.76 1.79
CA LEU A 75 -8.16 -4.55 3.08
C LEU A 75 -6.74 -3.99 2.91
N ILE A 76 -5.97 -4.54 1.96
CA ILE A 76 -4.63 -4.05 1.65
C ILE A 76 -4.68 -2.61 1.17
N HIS A 77 -5.58 -2.28 0.25
CA HIS A 77 -5.74 -0.91 -0.24
C HIS A 77 -6.24 0.06 0.82
N ALA A 78 -7.08 -0.38 1.77
CA ALA A 78 -7.51 0.44 2.90
C ALA A 78 -6.32 0.79 3.80
N ILE A 79 -5.45 -0.18 4.10
CA ILE A 79 -4.24 0.06 4.89
C ILE A 79 -3.29 0.99 4.13
N GLN A 80 -3.04 0.72 2.85
CA GLN A 80 -2.19 1.57 1.99
C GLN A 80 -2.73 3.01 1.89
N LEU A 81 -4.05 3.17 1.79
CA LEU A 81 -4.70 4.48 1.79
C LEU A 81 -4.48 5.22 3.11
N LEU A 82 -4.68 4.56 4.26
CA LEU A 82 -4.47 5.18 5.56
C LEU A 82 -3.00 5.58 5.77
N LEU A 83 -2.06 4.70 5.42
CA LEU A 83 -0.63 4.97 5.55
C LEU A 83 -0.16 6.08 4.62
N ALA A 84 -0.54 6.05 3.34
CA ALA A 84 -0.19 7.11 2.38
C ALA A 84 -0.84 8.45 2.74
N GLY A 85 -2.08 8.43 3.24
CA GLY A 85 -2.78 9.62 3.72
C GLY A 85 -2.11 10.21 4.96
N ALA A 86 -1.79 9.38 5.95
CA ALA A 86 -1.07 9.81 7.15
C ALA A 86 0.32 10.38 6.81
N HIS A 87 1.08 9.70 5.94
CA HIS A 87 2.39 10.17 5.50
C HIS A 87 2.28 11.52 4.77
N THR A 88 1.32 11.66 3.86
CA THR A 88 1.08 12.93 3.14
C THR A 88 0.70 14.05 4.11
N GLY A 89 -0.19 13.78 5.08
CA GLY A 89 -0.59 14.76 6.09
C GLY A 89 0.56 15.21 6.99
N LEU A 90 1.40 14.26 7.44
CA LEU A 90 2.59 14.56 8.24
C LEU A 90 3.64 15.34 7.43
N ALA A 91 3.86 14.98 6.17
CA ALA A 91 4.79 15.68 5.29
C ALA A 91 4.33 17.12 4.98
N ILE A 92 3.02 17.33 4.79
CA ILE A 92 2.45 18.68 4.67
C ILE A 92 2.63 19.48 5.97
N ALA A 93 2.43 18.85 7.13
CA ALA A 93 2.63 19.51 8.41
C ALA A 93 4.10 19.96 8.61
N LEU A 94 5.06 19.13 8.21
CA LEU A 94 6.49 19.49 8.25
C LEU A 94 6.83 20.65 7.31
N LEU A 95 6.23 20.69 6.11
CA LEU A 95 6.40 21.78 5.16
C LEU A 95 6.02 23.15 5.77
N PHE A 96 4.94 23.20 6.55
CA PHE A 96 4.52 24.43 7.23
C PHE A 96 5.32 24.78 8.48
N GLN A 97 6.08 23.82 9.04
CA GLN A 97 6.91 24.04 10.23
C GLN A 97 8.37 24.36 9.88
N GLU A 98 8.73 24.44 8.59
CA GLU A 98 10.11 24.58 8.08
C GLU A 98 11.08 23.53 8.66
N GLY A 99 10.54 22.41 9.18
CA GLY A 99 11.31 21.36 9.82
C GLY A 99 11.79 20.35 8.80
N ASP A 100 13.09 20.26 8.59
CA ASP A 100 13.68 19.15 7.83
C ASP A 100 13.89 17.93 8.75
N CYS A 101 13.69 16.74 8.20
CA CYS A 101 13.83 15.47 8.93
C CYS A 101 15.22 14.87 8.76
N ASP A 102 16.26 15.72 8.84
CA ASP A 102 17.67 15.29 8.71
C ASP A 102 18.12 14.50 9.96
N GLU A 103 17.55 14.80 11.13
CA GLU A 103 17.75 14.00 12.35
C GLU A 103 16.43 13.42 12.88
N LEU A 104 16.43 12.13 13.23
CA LEU A 104 15.30 11.41 13.86
C LEU A 104 15.02 11.86 15.32
N THR A 105 15.32 13.11 15.67
CA THR A 105 15.11 13.67 17.01
C THR A 105 13.65 14.03 17.26
N SER A 106 12.93 14.49 16.22
CA SER A 106 11.51 14.83 16.31
C SER A 106 10.60 13.60 16.22
N ASN A 107 9.57 13.55 17.07
CA ASN A 107 8.53 12.50 17.02
C ASN A 107 7.77 12.49 15.68
N VAL A 108 7.67 13.65 15.01
CA VAL A 108 7.01 13.77 13.70
C VAL A 108 7.83 13.06 12.63
N CYS A 109 9.15 13.24 12.59
CA CYS A 109 10.03 12.55 11.67
C CYS A 109 10.01 11.03 11.88
N LYS A 110 10.02 10.57 13.14
CA LYS A 110 9.84 9.14 13.46
C LYS A 110 8.52 8.58 12.92
N ALA A 111 7.43 9.35 13.04
CA ALA A 111 6.12 8.95 12.54
C ALA A 111 6.09 8.88 10.99
N VAL A 112 6.71 9.84 10.31
CA VAL A 112 6.86 9.84 8.85
C VAL A 112 7.63 8.60 8.40
N THR A 113 8.82 8.36 8.96
CA THR A 113 9.64 7.17 8.68
C THR A 113 8.91 5.86 8.97
N LEU A 114 8.14 5.79 10.06
CA LEU A 114 7.36 4.59 10.39
C LEU A 114 6.24 4.35 9.36
N CYS A 115 5.51 5.40 8.97
CA CYS A 115 4.48 5.30 7.94
C CYS A 115 5.09 4.82 6.61
N GLU A 116 6.28 5.31 6.28
CA GLU A 116 7.01 4.92 5.08
C GLU A 116 7.35 3.41 5.07
N PHE A 117 7.95 2.91 6.14
CA PHE A 117 8.30 1.49 6.25
C PHE A 117 7.07 0.59 6.26
N LEU A 118 6.01 0.97 6.96
CA LEU A 118 4.76 0.21 6.97
C LEU A 118 4.11 0.21 5.57
N TYR A 119 4.15 1.34 4.87
CA TYR A 119 3.63 1.43 3.52
C TYR A 119 4.41 0.51 2.57
N GLN A 120 5.74 0.54 2.60
CA GLN A 120 6.58 -0.36 1.81
C GLN A 120 6.34 -1.84 2.14
N GLY A 121 6.22 -2.18 3.42
CA GLY A 121 5.91 -3.55 3.85
C GLY A 121 4.56 -4.05 3.32
N THR A 122 3.53 -3.22 3.43
CA THR A 122 2.18 -3.55 2.90
C THR A 122 2.16 -3.63 1.38
N LEU A 123 2.97 -2.82 0.70
CA LEU A 123 3.17 -2.89 -0.74
C LEU A 123 3.83 -4.19 -1.19
N ILE A 124 4.86 -4.66 -0.48
CA ILE A 124 5.51 -5.95 -0.78
C ILE A 124 4.53 -7.11 -0.61
N VAL A 125 3.80 -7.13 0.51
CA VAL A 125 2.82 -8.19 0.82
C VAL A 125 1.61 -8.15 -0.11
N GLY A 126 1.22 -6.98 -0.63
CA GLY A 126 0.17 -6.86 -1.63
C GLY A 126 0.64 -7.21 -3.04
N TRP A 127 1.76 -6.65 -3.48
CA TRP A 127 2.20 -6.74 -4.86
C TRP A 127 2.78 -8.11 -5.22
N VAL A 128 3.68 -8.68 -4.40
CA VAL A 128 4.38 -9.92 -4.76
C VAL A 128 3.41 -11.10 -4.95
N PRO A 129 2.49 -11.38 -4.01
CA PRO A 129 1.53 -12.47 -4.19
C PRO A 129 0.58 -12.22 -5.37
N SER A 130 0.25 -10.95 -5.62
CA SER A 130 -0.65 -10.58 -6.72
C SER A 130 -0.09 -10.95 -8.10
N GLU A 131 1.23 -10.91 -8.27
CA GLU A 131 1.89 -11.29 -9.54
C GLU A 131 2.02 -12.81 -9.70
N LEU A 132 2.17 -13.54 -8.60
CA LEU A 132 2.39 -14.98 -8.60
C LEU A 132 1.10 -15.78 -8.77
N SER A 133 -0.03 -15.24 -8.31
CA SER A 133 -1.31 -15.92 -8.32
C SER A 133 -2.37 -15.00 -8.91
N LYS A 134 -2.78 -15.28 -10.15
CA LYS A 134 -3.67 -14.45 -10.97
C LYS A 134 -5.03 -15.13 -11.14
N ASP A 135 -6.10 -14.35 -11.22
CA ASP A 135 -7.41 -14.90 -11.56
C ASP A 135 -7.36 -15.62 -12.91
N PRO A 136 -8.03 -16.79 -13.03
CA PRO A 136 -8.19 -17.44 -14.32
C PRO A 136 -8.95 -16.51 -15.26
N PRO A 137 -8.61 -16.51 -16.57
CA PRO A 137 -9.31 -15.70 -17.55
C PRO A 137 -10.80 -16.06 -17.57
N PRO A 138 -11.70 -15.08 -17.79
CA PRO A 138 -13.12 -15.35 -17.91
C PRO A 138 -13.36 -16.36 -19.04
N ALA A 139 -14.29 -17.29 -18.81
CA ALA A 139 -14.66 -18.28 -19.82
C ALA A 139 -15.11 -17.57 -21.11
N PRO A 140 -14.74 -18.09 -22.30
CA PRO A 140 -15.19 -17.50 -23.56
C PRO A 140 -16.72 -17.45 -23.60
N ALA A 141 -17.26 -16.33 -24.09
CA ALA A 141 -18.71 -16.18 -24.25
C ALA A 141 -19.24 -17.30 -25.16
N PRO A 142 -20.41 -17.90 -24.86
CA PRO A 142 -21.05 -18.82 -25.78
C PRO A 142 -21.32 -18.08 -27.10
N VAL A 143 -20.78 -18.63 -28.19
CA VAL A 143 -21.03 -18.21 -29.57
C VAL A 143 -22.47 -18.50 -29.99
#